data_AF-A0A1E7JNM8-F1
#
_entry.id   AF-A0A1E7JNM8-F1
#
_cell.length_a   1.000
_cell.length_b   1.000
_cell.length_c   1.000
_cell.angle_alpha   90.00
_cell.angle_beta   90.00
_cell.angle_gamma   90.00
#
_symmetry.space_group_name_H-M   'P 1'
#
loop_
_entity.id
_entity.type
_entity.pdbx_description
1 polymer ?
#
loop_
_entity_poly.entity_id
_entity_poly.type
_entity_poly.pdbx_seq_one_letter_code
_entity_poly.pdbx_strand_id
1 'polypeptide(L)'
;MRAERREETATALREQLQAADAVIEAPEGLWERVREPREDVTPATSRELPGGRRRPLPMTVIAVAAAAVVFVVCGTWWLMSPSTLPGAVQGSSADSSGDSGTAEDSRDSRPITLRVHNVEKACQELRTLECALRVAKSPYELYADPGNSAGRVWHGDRLTAACVVTDGQMVTDEKGVSSTRWYRVERAGEGGDGKRFEGWLPGVRTRNTTEVRLCADGEKPRPYGN
;
A
#
# COMPACT_ATOMS: atom_id res chain seq x y z
N MET A 1 0.85 -29.53 26.45
CA MET A 1 -0.37 -29.53 25.59
C MET A 1 -0.34 -28.54 24.42
N ARG A 2 -0.40 -27.20 24.59
CA ARG A 2 -0.43 -26.27 23.43
C ARG A 2 0.88 -26.23 22.62
N ALA A 3 2.02 -26.39 23.28
CA ALA A 3 3.34 -26.40 22.64
C ALA A 3 3.56 -27.69 21.82
N GLU A 4 3.29 -28.85 22.42
CA GLU A 4 3.35 -30.15 21.73
C GLU A 4 2.45 -30.17 20.49
N ARG A 5 1.20 -29.68 20.59
CA ARG A 5 0.29 -29.60 19.44
C ARG A 5 0.85 -28.72 18.30
N ARG A 6 1.56 -27.65 18.63
CA ARG A 6 2.20 -26.78 17.61
C ARG A 6 3.36 -27.50 16.93
N GLU A 7 4.13 -28.25 17.69
CA GLU A 7 5.27 -29.02 17.17
C GLU A 7 4.80 -30.14 16.23
N GLU A 8 3.76 -30.89 16.63
CA GLU A 8 3.10 -31.90 15.79
C GLU A 8 2.55 -31.32 14.48
N THR A 9 1.91 -30.14 14.55
CA THR A 9 1.42 -29.47 13.32
C THR A 9 2.57 -29.01 12.43
N ALA A 10 3.68 -28.58 13.01
CA ALA A 10 4.83 -28.11 12.26
C ALA A 10 5.58 -29.27 11.58
N THR A 11 5.62 -30.46 12.19
CA THR A 11 6.18 -31.65 11.54
C THR A 11 5.30 -32.14 10.40
N ALA A 12 3.97 -32.20 10.61
CA ALA A 12 3.03 -32.61 9.55
C ALA A 12 3.09 -31.68 8.34
N LEU A 13 3.19 -30.36 8.57
CA LEU A 13 3.30 -29.38 7.49
C LEU A 13 4.62 -29.54 6.70
N ARG A 14 5.74 -29.79 7.39
CA ARG A 14 7.04 -30.00 6.71
C ARG A 14 7.02 -31.25 5.83
N GLU A 15 6.43 -32.33 6.31
CA GLU A 15 6.28 -33.57 5.55
C GLU A 15 5.40 -33.35 4.31
N GLN A 16 4.29 -32.62 4.46
CA GLN A 16 3.42 -32.27 3.35
C GLN A 16 4.12 -31.37 2.31
N LEU A 17 4.94 -30.42 2.74
CA LEU A 17 5.74 -29.58 1.85
C LEU A 17 6.81 -30.37 1.11
N GLN A 18 7.49 -31.30 1.79
CA GLN A 18 8.47 -32.18 1.13
C GLN A 18 7.81 -33.10 0.09
N ALA A 19 6.63 -33.64 0.42
CA ALA A 19 5.86 -34.44 -0.54
C ALA A 19 5.42 -33.61 -1.76
N ALA A 20 5.03 -32.35 -1.56
CA ALA A 20 4.65 -31.45 -2.65
C ALA A 20 5.85 -31.07 -3.54
N ASP A 21 7.01 -30.80 -2.94
CA ASP A 21 8.23 -30.43 -3.67
C ASP A 21 8.76 -31.61 -4.52
N ALA A 22 8.64 -32.84 -4.02
CA ALA A 22 9.01 -34.05 -4.76
C ALA A 22 8.16 -34.30 -6.02
N VAL A 23 6.96 -33.69 -6.12
CA VAL A 23 6.09 -33.80 -7.29
C VAL A 23 6.43 -32.74 -8.35
N ILE A 24 7.18 -31.70 -7.99
CA ILE A 24 7.56 -30.63 -8.91
C ILE A 24 8.85 -31.03 -9.62
N GLU A 25 8.73 -31.72 -10.76
CA GLU A 25 9.86 -31.96 -11.66
C GLU A 25 10.13 -30.70 -12.51
N ALA A 26 11.39 -30.25 -12.51
CA ALA A 26 11.83 -29.21 -13.43
C ALA A 26 11.91 -29.79 -14.85
N PRO A 27 11.36 -29.12 -15.87
CA PRO A 27 11.46 -29.59 -17.24
C PRO A 27 12.92 -29.65 -17.70
N GLU A 28 13.23 -30.64 -18.52
CA GLU A 28 14.57 -30.85 -19.08
C GLU A 28 15.09 -29.59 -19.80
N GLY A 29 16.36 -29.23 -19.55
CA GLY A 29 16.98 -28.04 -20.15
C GLY A 29 16.58 -26.69 -19.54
N LEU A 30 15.71 -26.64 -18.51
CA LEU A 30 15.33 -25.38 -17.84
C LEU A 30 16.55 -24.68 -17.23
N TRP A 31 17.39 -25.42 -16.51
CA TRP A 31 18.54 -24.87 -15.80
C TRP A 31 19.66 -24.45 -16.74
N GLU A 32 19.83 -25.16 -17.86
CA GLU A 32 20.72 -24.78 -18.95
C GLU A 32 20.27 -23.44 -19.55
N ARG A 33 18.98 -23.27 -19.86
CA ARG A 33 18.42 -22.01 -20.38
C ARG A 33 18.54 -20.83 -19.41
N VAL A 34 18.46 -21.08 -18.10
CA VAL A 34 18.63 -20.04 -17.07
C VAL A 34 20.11 -19.68 -16.88
N ARG A 35 21.01 -20.66 -17.05
CA ARG A 35 22.46 -20.48 -16.86
C ARG A 35 23.12 -19.83 -18.07
N GLU A 36 22.58 -20.05 -19.28
CA GLU A 36 23.04 -19.34 -20.47
C GLU A 36 22.76 -17.84 -20.34
N PRO A 37 23.80 -16.99 -20.34
CA PRO A 37 23.62 -15.55 -20.51
C PRO A 37 22.93 -15.33 -21.86
N ARG A 38 21.84 -14.56 -21.88
CA ARG A 38 21.24 -14.07 -23.13
C ARG A 38 22.27 -13.16 -23.82
N GLU A 39 23.10 -13.71 -24.69
CA GLU A 39 24.07 -12.92 -25.46
C GLU A 39 23.45 -12.21 -26.68
N ASP A 40 22.20 -12.53 -27.04
CA ASP A 40 21.51 -11.86 -28.15
C ASP A 40 20.37 -10.95 -27.68
N VAL A 41 20.76 -9.75 -27.21
CA VAL A 41 19.95 -8.54 -27.45
C VAL A 41 20.83 -7.57 -28.23
N THR A 42 21.01 -7.87 -29.51
CA THR A 42 21.43 -6.86 -30.48
C THR A 42 20.29 -5.84 -30.59
N PRO A 43 20.51 -4.54 -30.33
CA PRO A 43 19.48 -3.55 -30.61
C PRO A 43 19.22 -3.56 -32.11
N ALA A 44 18.02 -3.98 -32.51
CA ALA A 44 17.60 -3.92 -33.90
C ALA A 44 17.69 -2.48 -34.39
N THR A 45 18.67 -2.22 -35.24
CA THR A 45 18.77 -1.00 -36.03
C THR A 45 17.51 -0.89 -36.88
N SER A 46 16.70 0.12 -36.58
CA SER A 46 15.51 0.49 -37.32
C SER A 46 15.86 0.71 -38.79
N ARG A 47 15.54 -0.28 -39.63
CA ARG A 47 15.64 -0.16 -41.08
C ARG A 47 14.42 0.60 -41.57
N GLU A 48 14.63 1.84 -41.99
CA GLU A 48 13.64 2.66 -42.67
C GLU A 48 13.08 1.89 -43.88
N LEU A 49 11.75 1.73 -43.91
CA LEU A 49 11.01 1.23 -45.07
C LEU A 49 10.43 2.44 -45.82
N PRO A 50 10.53 2.46 -47.17
CA PRO A 50 10.10 3.59 -47.98
C PRO A 50 8.57 3.71 -48.04
N GLY A 51 8.13 4.95 -48.22
CA GLY A 51 6.74 5.40 -48.12
C GLY A 51 5.71 4.57 -48.88
N GLY A 52 4.88 3.86 -48.11
CA GLY A 52 3.64 3.24 -48.57
C GLY A 52 2.44 4.16 -48.35
N ARG A 53 1.92 4.71 -49.45
CA ARG A 53 0.74 5.56 -49.56
C ARG A 53 -0.50 4.87 -48.94
N ARG A 54 -0.94 5.31 -47.77
CA ARG A 54 -2.13 4.77 -47.08
C ARG A 54 -3.41 5.19 -47.83
N ARG A 55 -4.07 4.24 -48.48
CA ARG A 55 -5.49 4.36 -48.88
C ARG A 55 -6.37 4.09 -47.65
N PRO A 56 -7.46 4.86 -47.44
CA PRO A 56 -8.40 4.58 -46.36
C PRO A 56 -9.42 3.54 -46.84
N LEU A 57 -9.59 2.46 -46.07
CA LEU A 57 -10.68 1.50 -46.23
C LEU A 57 -11.21 1.08 -44.83
N PRO A 58 -12.48 0.68 -44.74
CA PRO A 58 -13.47 1.24 -43.80
C PRO A 58 -13.61 0.53 -42.45
N MET A 59 -14.11 1.29 -41.46
CA MET A 59 -14.49 0.88 -40.10
C MET A 59 -15.63 -0.18 -40.08
N THR A 60 -15.37 -1.45 -40.38
CA THR A 60 -16.38 -2.50 -40.14
C THR A 60 -15.85 -3.85 -39.67
N VAL A 61 -14.54 -4.02 -39.39
CA VAL A 61 -13.98 -5.36 -39.04
C VAL A 61 -13.42 -5.48 -37.61
N ILE A 62 -13.35 -4.41 -36.81
CA ILE A 62 -12.88 -4.48 -35.40
C ILE A 62 -14.06 -4.61 -34.43
N ALA A 63 -14.96 -5.56 -34.68
CA ALA A 63 -16.15 -5.74 -33.83
C ALA A 63 -16.31 -7.16 -33.24
N VAL A 64 -15.35 -8.09 -33.41
CA VAL A 64 -15.56 -9.49 -32.97
C VAL A 64 -14.46 -10.08 -32.07
N ALA A 65 -13.29 -9.45 -31.92
CA ALA A 65 -12.19 -10.04 -31.13
C ALA A 65 -12.05 -9.54 -29.67
N ALA A 66 -13.11 -8.97 -29.07
CA ALA A 66 -13.05 -8.37 -27.73
C ALA A 66 -13.88 -9.08 -26.65
N ALA A 67 -14.56 -10.20 -26.95
CA ALA A 67 -15.55 -10.79 -26.03
C ALA A 67 -15.09 -12.05 -25.26
N ALA A 68 -13.87 -12.56 -25.44
CA ALA A 68 -13.48 -13.87 -24.88
C ALA A 68 -12.50 -13.84 -23.68
N VAL A 69 -12.01 -12.67 -23.24
CA VAL A 69 -11.02 -12.58 -22.12
C VAL A 69 -11.65 -12.06 -20.81
N VAL A 70 -12.90 -11.58 -20.84
CA VAL A 70 -13.55 -10.95 -19.67
C VAL A 70 -14.14 -11.97 -18.66
N PHE A 71 -14.33 -13.24 -19.02
CA PHE A 71 -15.02 -14.20 -18.14
C PHE A 71 -14.14 -15.09 -17.24
N VAL A 72 -12.80 -15.08 -17.37
CA VAL A 72 -11.94 -16.02 -16.60
C VAL A 72 -11.31 -15.40 -15.34
N VAL A 73 -11.25 -14.06 -15.21
CA VAL A 73 -10.61 -13.42 -14.03
C VAL A 73 -11.60 -12.94 -12.96
N CYS A 74 -12.89 -12.78 -13.28
CA CYS A 74 -13.90 -12.32 -12.31
C CYS A 74 -14.58 -13.43 -11.49
N GLY A 75 -14.26 -14.72 -11.72
CA GLY A 75 -15.03 -15.85 -11.20
C GLY A 75 -14.66 -16.36 -9.80
N THR A 76 -13.54 -15.94 -9.20
CA THR A 76 -12.99 -16.64 -8.02
C THR A 76 -12.97 -15.82 -6.72
N TRP A 77 -13.43 -14.57 -6.71
CA TRP A 77 -13.45 -13.75 -5.46
C TRP A 77 -14.78 -13.79 -4.69
N TRP A 78 -15.75 -14.62 -5.09
CA TRP A 78 -17.08 -14.66 -4.48
C TRP A 78 -17.38 -15.93 -3.66
N LEU A 79 -16.37 -16.54 -3.02
CA LEU A 79 -16.56 -17.76 -2.21
C LEU A 79 -16.06 -17.70 -0.76
N MET A 80 -15.74 -16.51 -0.23
CA MET A 80 -15.58 -16.34 1.23
C MET A 80 -16.32 -15.10 1.74
N SER A 81 -17.63 -15.24 1.88
CA SER A 81 -18.43 -14.50 2.87
C SER A 81 -19.20 -15.51 3.69
N PRO A 82 -18.80 -15.81 4.94
CA PRO A 82 -19.67 -16.52 5.85
C PRO A 82 -20.61 -15.52 6.50
N SER A 83 -21.79 -15.32 5.91
CA SER A 83 -22.95 -14.86 6.65
C SER A 83 -23.77 -16.09 7.06
N THR A 84 -23.90 -16.29 8.38
CA THR A 84 -25.17 -16.47 9.12
C THR A 84 -24.97 -17.35 10.35
N LEU A 85 -25.39 -16.83 11.51
CA LEU A 85 -26.35 -17.52 12.39
C LEU A 85 -27.03 -16.48 13.30
N PRO A 86 -28.37 -16.58 13.51
CA PRO A 86 -29.17 -15.61 14.23
C PRO A 86 -29.43 -16.04 15.68
N GLY A 87 -29.63 -15.08 16.59
CA GLY A 87 -30.06 -15.37 17.96
C GLY A 87 -30.24 -14.11 18.79
N ALA A 88 -31.49 -13.78 19.08
CA ALA A 88 -31.97 -12.64 19.86
C ALA A 88 -31.41 -12.57 21.29
N VAL A 89 -31.31 -11.37 21.87
CA VAL A 89 -32.16 -10.91 22.99
C VAL A 89 -31.99 -9.41 23.24
N GLN A 90 -33.06 -8.87 23.81
CA GLN A 90 -33.45 -7.50 23.99
C GLN A 90 -33.03 -6.97 25.38
N GLY A 91 -32.76 -5.66 25.47
CA GLY A 91 -32.93 -4.87 26.70
C GLY A 91 -31.74 -4.81 27.65
N SER A 92 -31.15 -3.63 27.79
CA SER A 92 -31.47 -2.71 28.90
C SER A 92 -30.40 -1.65 29.07
N SER A 93 -30.87 -0.41 29.16
CA SER A 93 -30.15 0.74 29.70
C SER A 93 -29.60 0.44 31.09
N ALA A 94 -28.34 0.76 31.32
CA ALA A 94 -27.84 1.11 32.63
C ALA A 94 -26.68 2.08 32.46
N ASP A 95 -26.89 3.29 32.97
CA ASP A 95 -25.86 4.24 33.32
C ASP A 95 -24.70 3.56 34.05
N SER A 96 -23.48 3.94 33.68
CA SER A 96 -22.35 3.88 34.61
C SER A 96 -21.46 5.08 34.31
N SER A 97 -21.76 6.12 35.07
CA SER A 97 -20.85 7.20 35.39
C SER A 97 -19.57 6.63 36.02
N GLY A 98 -18.42 7.18 35.63
CA GLY A 98 -17.20 7.17 36.41
C GLY A 98 -16.22 6.04 36.12
N ASP A 99 -15.21 6.34 35.31
CA ASP A 99 -13.88 6.38 35.92
C ASP A 99 -13.03 7.47 35.28
N SER A 100 -12.69 8.43 36.13
CA SER A 100 -11.85 9.58 35.87
C SER A 100 -10.40 9.11 35.90
N GLY A 101 -9.99 8.38 34.86
CA GLY A 101 -8.59 8.05 34.62
C GLY A 101 -7.82 9.30 34.20
N THR A 102 -7.35 10.06 35.20
CA THR A 102 -6.20 10.99 35.15
C THR A 102 -5.74 11.39 33.75
N ALA A 103 -6.35 12.46 33.23
CA ALA A 103 -5.82 13.27 32.14
C ALA A 103 -4.65 14.13 32.65
N GLU A 104 -3.57 13.46 33.08
CA GLU A 104 -2.23 14.01 33.24
C GLU A 104 -1.38 13.19 32.25
N ASP A 105 -1.18 13.59 31.00
CA ASP A 105 -0.17 14.57 30.58
C ASP A 105 -0.27 14.72 29.04
N SER A 106 -1.36 15.31 28.54
CA SER A 106 -1.62 15.41 27.08
C SER A 106 -1.44 16.82 26.51
N ARG A 107 -0.90 17.77 27.29
CA ARG A 107 -0.73 19.16 26.85
C ARG A 107 0.69 19.55 26.46
N ASP A 108 1.69 18.69 26.64
CA ASP A 108 3.09 18.99 26.25
C ASP A 108 3.66 18.05 25.19
N SER A 109 2.82 17.46 24.34
CA SER A 109 3.30 16.75 23.15
C SER A 109 3.43 17.72 21.98
N ARG A 110 4.56 18.42 21.96
CA ARG A 110 4.95 19.32 20.86
C ARG A 110 5.04 18.55 19.53
N PRO A 111 4.66 19.17 18.40
CA PRO A 111 4.88 18.59 17.08
C PRO A 111 6.35 18.22 16.87
N ILE A 112 6.61 17.08 16.22
CA ILE A 112 7.97 16.60 15.99
C ILE A 112 8.34 16.69 14.51
N THR A 113 9.63 16.83 14.22
CA THR A 113 10.10 16.76 12.84
C THR A 113 10.28 15.30 12.40
N LEU A 114 9.56 14.91 11.36
CA LEU A 114 9.72 13.65 10.66
C LEU A 114 10.59 13.81 9.41
N ARG A 115 11.32 12.73 9.07
CA ARG A 115 11.98 12.58 7.79
C ARG A 115 11.25 11.58 6.92
N VAL A 116 10.96 12.01 5.70
CA VAL A 116 10.37 11.17 4.66
C VAL A 116 11.39 10.13 4.20
N HIS A 117 10.97 8.88 4.16
CA HIS A 117 11.80 7.77 3.71
C HIS A 117 11.18 7.09 2.48
N ASN A 118 11.94 7.06 1.39
CA ASN A 118 11.65 6.18 0.26
C ASN A 118 12.54 4.94 0.38
N VAL A 119 11.92 3.77 0.33
CA VAL A 119 12.58 2.49 0.49
C VAL A 119 13.38 2.08 -0.77
N GLU A 120 13.00 2.62 -1.92
CA GLU A 120 13.69 2.46 -3.20
C GLU A 120 14.95 3.31 -3.26
N LYS A 121 16.11 2.66 -3.34
CA LYS A 121 17.41 3.36 -3.34
C LYS A 121 17.56 4.35 -4.49
N ALA A 122 17.10 3.99 -5.69
CA ALA A 122 17.16 4.87 -6.86
C ALA A 122 16.42 6.20 -6.65
N CYS A 123 15.36 6.20 -5.84
CA CYS A 123 14.56 7.38 -5.53
C CYS A 123 15.01 8.15 -4.29
N GLN A 124 16.12 7.76 -3.65
CA GLN A 124 16.66 8.50 -2.50
C GLN A 124 17.41 9.77 -2.95
N GLU A 125 18.04 9.74 -4.12
CA GLU A 125 18.81 10.88 -4.66
C GLU A 125 18.02 11.71 -5.67
N LEU A 126 16.91 11.18 -6.19
CA LEU A 126 16.13 11.81 -7.25
C LEU A 126 14.91 12.57 -6.71
N ARG A 127 14.73 13.79 -7.22
CA ARG A 127 13.56 14.64 -6.95
C ARG A 127 12.61 14.76 -8.13
N THR A 128 12.35 13.65 -8.83
CA THR A 128 11.43 13.59 -9.98
C THR A 128 10.01 13.23 -9.54
N LEU A 129 9.03 13.32 -10.43
CA LEU A 129 7.63 13.01 -10.11
C LEU A 129 7.41 11.51 -9.84
N GLU A 130 8.19 10.65 -10.49
CA GLU A 130 8.18 9.19 -10.33
C GLU A 130 8.67 8.78 -8.94
N CYS A 131 9.65 9.53 -8.41
CA CYS A 131 10.21 9.30 -7.07
C CYS A 131 9.50 10.07 -5.95
N ALA A 132 8.45 10.83 -6.29
CA ALA A 132 7.67 11.58 -5.33
C ALA A 132 6.66 10.69 -4.60
N LEU A 133 6.72 10.67 -3.27
CA LEU A 133 5.76 10.03 -2.41
C LEU A 133 4.53 10.92 -2.22
N ARG A 134 3.35 10.30 -2.21
CA ARG A 134 2.08 11.01 -2.01
C ARG A 134 1.88 11.30 -0.52
N VAL A 135 1.35 12.50 -0.24
CA VAL A 135 0.73 12.83 1.04
C VAL A 135 -0.77 12.77 0.83
N ALA A 136 -1.47 11.98 1.63
CA ALA A 136 -2.90 11.74 1.48
C ALA A 136 -3.75 12.84 2.11
N LYS A 137 -4.99 13.01 1.65
CA LYS A 137 -5.98 13.88 2.32
C LYS A 137 -6.61 13.19 3.53
N SER A 138 -6.84 11.89 3.41
CA SER A 138 -7.47 11.04 4.40
C SER A 138 -6.66 9.75 4.58
N PRO A 139 -6.34 9.34 5.82
CA PRO A 139 -5.68 8.07 6.13
C PRO A 139 -6.64 6.88 6.04
N TYR A 140 -7.96 7.13 5.90
CA TYR A 140 -9.00 6.09 5.86
C TYR A 140 -9.45 5.74 4.43
N GLU A 141 -8.92 6.45 3.44
CA GLU A 141 -9.16 6.19 2.02
C GLU A 141 -7.99 5.42 1.39
N LEU A 142 -8.23 4.82 0.23
CA LEU A 142 -7.18 4.13 -0.52
C LEU A 142 -6.02 5.08 -0.82
N TYR A 143 -4.81 4.70 -0.39
CA TYR A 143 -3.61 5.50 -0.63
C TYR A 143 -3.32 5.71 -2.12
N ALA A 144 -3.67 4.73 -2.95
CA ALA A 144 -3.47 4.77 -4.40
C ALA A 144 -4.46 5.70 -5.14
N ASP A 145 -5.58 6.07 -4.51
CA ASP A 145 -6.64 6.86 -5.13
C ASP A 145 -6.11 8.25 -5.57
N PRO A 146 -6.26 8.63 -6.86
CA PRO A 146 -5.91 9.96 -7.33
C PRO A 146 -6.61 11.11 -6.57
N GLY A 147 -7.84 10.89 -6.09
CA GLY A 147 -8.62 11.86 -5.32
C GLY A 147 -8.07 12.11 -3.91
N ASN A 148 -7.40 11.12 -3.32
CA ASN A 148 -6.84 11.15 -1.98
C ASN A 148 -5.38 11.68 -1.96
N SER A 149 -5.13 12.80 -2.64
CA SER A 149 -3.79 13.42 -2.73
C SER A 149 -3.82 14.86 -2.25
N ALA A 150 -3.15 15.15 -1.14
CA ALA A 150 -2.97 16.49 -0.58
C ALA A 150 -1.67 17.15 -1.07
N GLY A 151 -0.64 16.35 -1.38
CA GLY A 151 0.66 16.87 -1.80
C GLY A 151 1.64 15.78 -2.21
N ARG A 152 2.87 16.21 -2.49
CA ARG A 152 3.99 15.34 -2.83
C ARG A 152 5.22 15.70 -2.01
N VAL A 153 5.95 14.68 -1.61
CA VAL A 153 7.19 14.78 -0.83
C VAL A 153 8.22 13.81 -1.38
N TRP A 154 9.48 14.11 -1.17
CA TRP A 154 10.60 13.30 -1.63
C TRP A 154 11.37 12.73 -0.45
N HIS A 155 12.24 11.77 -0.74
CA HIS A 155 13.14 11.25 0.28
C HIS A 155 13.95 12.38 0.95
N GLY A 156 14.14 12.26 2.27
CA GLY A 156 14.93 13.21 3.05
C GLY A 156 14.20 14.49 3.41
N ASP A 157 13.05 14.76 2.78
CA ASP A 157 12.19 15.89 3.13
C ASP A 157 11.84 15.87 4.61
N ARG A 158 11.87 17.05 5.24
CA ARG A 158 11.47 17.25 6.63
C ARG A 158 10.04 17.75 6.68
N LEU A 159 9.23 17.12 7.52
CA LEU A 159 7.83 17.49 7.75
C LEU A 159 7.59 17.63 9.25
N THR A 160 6.69 18.50 9.64
CA THR A 160 6.24 18.57 11.03
C THR A 160 5.07 17.62 11.20
N ALA A 161 5.16 16.68 12.15
CA ALA A 161 4.05 15.79 12.51
C ALA A 161 3.40 16.25 13.80
N ALA A 162 2.09 16.48 13.72
CA ALA A 162 1.30 16.94 14.85
C ALA A 162 0.79 15.77 15.71
N CYS A 163 0.33 14.70 15.06
CA CYS A 163 -0.26 13.54 15.72
C CYS A 163 -0.22 12.29 14.80
N VAL A 164 -0.55 11.12 15.35
CA VAL A 164 -0.64 9.85 14.60
C VAL A 164 -1.99 9.17 14.82
N VAL A 165 -2.53 8.56 13.77
CA VAL A 165 -3.63 7.56 13.87
C VAL A 165 -3.07 6.17 13.61
N THR A 166 -3.64 5.16 14.25
CA THR A 166 -3.14 3.77 14.21
C THR A 166 -4.09 2.81 13.49
N ASP A 167 -5.26 3.29 13.10
CA ASP A 167 -6.38 2.57 12.51
C ASP A 167 -6.65 3.01 11.06
N GLY A 168 -5.67 3.63 10.40
CA GLY A 168 -5.80 4.01 9.00
C GLY A 168 -5.70 2.82 8.05
N GLN A 169 -5.97 3.07 6.78
CA GLN A 169 -5.85 2.11 5.69
C GLN A 169 -4.45 1.47 5.71
N MET A 170 -4.39 0.15 5.61
CA MET A 170 -3.11 -0.57 5.52
C MET A 170 -2.37 -0.17 4.24
N VAL A 171 -1.12 0.25 4.37
CA VAL A 171 -0.22 0.50 3.25
C VAL A 171 1.00 -0.41 3.36
N THR A 172 1.33 -1.06 2.25
CA THR A 172 2.53 -1.89 2.11
C THR A 172 3.54 -1.18 1.21
N ASP A 173 4.81 -1.15 1.61
CA ASP A 173 5.89 -0.61 0.79
C ASP A 173 6.43 -1.64 -0.20
N GLU A 174 7.37 -1.20 -1.03
CA GLU A 174 7.99 -2.00 -2.09
C GLU A 174 8.88 -3.14 -1.54
N LYS A 175 9.12 -3.20 -0.23
CA LYS A 175 9.83 -4.29 0.45
C LYS A 175 8.90 -5.20 1.25
N GLY A 176 7.59 -5.01 1.13
CA GLY A 176 6.60 -5.83 1.83
C GLY A 176 6.39 -5.45 3.30
N VAL A 177 6.90 -4.31 3.76
CA VAL A 177 6.61 -3.79 5.10
C VAL A 177 5.26 -3.10 5.08
N SER A 178 4.37 -3.47 5.99
CA SER A 178 3.01 -2.91 6.08
C SER A 178 2.81 -2.08 7.34
N SER A 179 1.95 -1.06 7.27
CA SER A 179 1.51 -0.29 8.43
C SER A 179 0.12 0.28 8.26
N THR A 180 -0.64 0.33 9.37
CA THR A 180 -1.88 1.09 9.53
C THR A 180 -1.66 2.44 10.24
N ARG A 181 -0.40 2.79 10.54
CA ARG A 181 -0.06 4.06 11.19
C ARG A 181 0.02 5.16 10.15
N TRP A 182 -0.58 6.30 10.44
CA TRP A 182 -0.53 7.49 9.59
C TRP A 182 -0.26 8.74 10.41
N TYR A 183 0.72 9.52 9.98
CA TYR A 183 1.12 10.74 10.65
C TYR A 183 0.43 11.94 9.99
N ARG A 184 -0.24 12.77 10.78
CA ARG A 184 -0.75 14.07 10.34
C ARG A 184 0.44 15.02 10.21
N VAL A 185 0.78 15.36 8.98
CA VAL A 185 1.97 16.12 8.63
C VAL A 185 1.62 17.45 7.97
N GLU A 186 2.45 18.45 8.22
CA GLU A 186 2.43 19.73 7.55
C GLU A 186 3.81 20.09 7.01
N ARG A 187 3.81 20.82 5.89
CA ARG A 187 4.99 21.52 5.38
C ARG A 187 4.74 23.01 5.46
N ALA A 188 5.56 23.71 6.26
CA ALA A 188 5.68 25.15 6.16
C ALA A 188 6.29 25.51 4.79
N GLY A 189 5.71 26.50 4.10
CA GLY A 189 6.36 27.07 2.93
C GLY A 189 7.58 27.87 3.39
N GLU A 190 8.78 27.42 3.03
CA GLU A 190 10.01 28.18 3.24
C GLU A 190 10.51 28.71 1.89
N GLY A 191 10.89 30.00 1.89
CA GLY A 191 11.58 30.74 0.82
C GLY A 191 11.58 30.13 -0.60
N GLY A 192 10.61 30.52 -1.42
CA GLY A 192 10.70 30.45 -2.88
C GLY A 192 9.70 29.51 -3.55
N ASP A 193 9.80 28.20 -3.32
CA ASP A 193 9.18 27.21 -4.22
C ASP A 193 8.33 26.12 -3.52
N GLY A 194 8.35 26.07 -2.18
CA GLY A 194 7.64 25.05 -1.41
C GLY A 194 6.16 25.39 -1.18
N LYS A 195 5.23 24.72 -1.90
CA LYS A 195 3.79 24.85 -1.63
C LYS A 195 3.48 24.33 -0.21
N ARG A 196 2.85 25.18 0.61
CA ARG A 196 2.29 24.76 1.91
C ARG A 196 1.22 23.69 1.69
N PHE A 197 1.29 22.62 2.46
CA PHE A 197 0.23 21.61 2.50
C PHE A 197 0.16 20.97 3.88
N GLU A 198 -1.00 20.37 4.13
CA GLU A 198 -1.26 19.51 5.27
C GLU A 198 -1.88 18.21 4.74
N GLY A 199 -1.55 17.08 5.36
CA GLY A 199 -2.16 15.80 5.03
C GLY A 199 -1.59 14.66 5.84
N TRP A 200 -1.66 13.45 5.30
CA TRP A 200 -1.34 12.22 6.01
C TRP A 200 -0.24 11.45 5.30
N LEU A 201 0.81 11.09 6.04
CA LEU A 201 1.92 10.29 5.55
C LEU A 201 1.86 8.88 6.17
N PRO A 202 1.85 7.80 5.36
CA PRO A 202 1.88 6.44 5.87
C PRO A 202 3.15 6.16 6.68
N GLY A 203 3.02 5.36 7.73
CA GLY A 203 4.13 5.05 8.63
C GLY A 203 5.31 4.36 7.94
N VAL A 204 5.03 3.55 6.92
CA VAL A 204 6.04 2.90 6.06
C VAL A 204 6.91 3.89 5.27
N ARG A 205 6.48 5.15 5.12
CA ARG A 205 7.23 6.22 4.44
C ARG A 205 7.99 7.13 5.42
N THR A 206 8.22 6.66 6.65
CA THR A 206 8.93 7.40 7.69
C THR A 206 10.04 6.56 8.30
N ARG A 207 11.07 7.22 8.82
CA ARG A 207 12.10 6.61 9.71
C ARG A 207 11.97 7.13 11.14
N ASN A 208 10.75 7.42 11.56
CA ASN A 208 10.54 8.01 12.87
C ASN A 208 10.88 7.00 13.96
N THR A 209 11.82 7.36 14.85
CA THR A 209 12.16 6.61 16.06
C THR A 209 11.60 7.27 17.31
N THR A 210 10.98 8.44 17.19
CA THR A 210 10.42 9.22 18.30
C THR A 210 8.92 8.99 18.36
N GLU A 211 8.37 8.82 19.56
CA GLU A 211 6.92 8.67 19.72
C GLU A 211 6.19 9.97 19.37
N VAL A 212 5.06 9.82 18.67
CA VAL A 212 4.15 10.91 18.32
C VAL A 212 2.85 10.63 19.06
N ARG A 213 2.25 11.67 19.66
CA ARG A 213 0.96 11.54 20.34
C ARG A 213 -0.13 11.06 19.38
N LEU A 214 -1.13 10.37 19.92
CA LEU A 214 -2.33 10.02 19.18
C LEU A 214 -3.14 11.28 18.80
N CYS A 215 -3.80 11.25 17.65
CA CYS A 215 -4.73 12.30 17.25
C CYS A 215 -5.99 12.26 18.12
N ALA A 216 -6.43 13.41 18.61
CA ALA A 216 -7.73 13.55 19.25
C ALA A 216 -8.85 13.38 18.20
N ASP A 217 -10.07 13.05 18.63
CA ASP A 217 -11.18 12.78 17.70
C ASP A 217 -11.51 13.96 16.79
N GLY A 218 -11.34 15.20 17.27
CA GLY A 218 -11.51 16.41 16.46
C GLY A 218 -10.42 16.67 15.42
N GLU A 219 -9.28 15.96 15.50
CA GLU A 219 -8.16 16.09 14.56
C GLU A 219 -8.16 14.99 13.49
N LYS A 220 -8.94 13.93 13.69
CA LYS A 220 -9.13 12.87 12.71
C LYS A 220 -10.01 13.40 11.57
N PRO A 221 -9.72 13.09 10.30
CA PRO A 221 -10.58 13.47 9.21
C PRO A 221 -11.91 12.73 9.37
N ARG A 222 -13.00 13.45 9.13
CA ARG A 222 -14.33 12.86 9.19
C ARG A 222 -14.45 11.82 8.07
N PRO A 223 -15.03 10.64 8.34
CA PRO A 223 -15.40 9.75 7.27
C PRO A 223 -16.35 10.49 6.32
N TYR A 224 -16.09 10.42 5.01
CA TYR A 224 -16.95 11.05 4.00
C TYR A 224 -18.38 10.51 4.15
N GLY A 225 -19.36 11.39 4.42
CA GLY A 225 -20.78 11.04 4.43
C GLY A 225 -21.60 11.45 5.66
N ASN A 226 -21.55 12.72 6.07
CA ASN A 226 -22.58 13.37 6.90
C ASN A 226 -22.96 14.72 6.29
#